data_AF-A0A6C0DXR6-F1
#
_entry.id   AF-A0A6C0DXR6-F1
#
_cell.length_a   1.000
_cell.length_b   1.000
_cell.length_c   1.000
_cell.angle_alpha   90.00
_cell.angle_beta   90.00
_cell.angle_gamma   90.00
#
_symmetry.space_group_name_H-M   'P 1'
#
loop_
_entity.id
_entity.type
_entity.pdbx_description
1 polymer ?
#
loop_
_entity_poly.entity_id
_entity_poly.type
_entity_poly.pdbx_seq_one_letter_code
_entity_poly.pdbx_strand_id
1 'polypeptide(L)'
;MPSQTRRSSRLRSSAAKKIQKRFRSRKRQRSKASRKIQSRVRGKQTRKVINREKNTVLTINDCPICLEPLTTDVRIALPCGHRFHEECIKRSLTSTGGRCPKCRAVVTNIPYISNERQIQPPPLPPPQYILDPIQRRQLLDLEPQQLIQHLIVRNQELDVIEESIARQRELLPDAPEIPNITYEQAVVNEVTANDIETTLRSLYNEAYTLYTNYESFNTQDRPSTNDEIAEQYIDAFFNRTSNLLEVANYDAINALRISNHLG
;
A
#
# COMPACT_ATOMS: atom_id res chain seq x y z
N MET A 1 72.76 94.29 5.55
CA MET A 1 71.31 94.52 5.32
C MET A 1 71.17 95.11 3.93
N PRO A 2 70.20 94.77 3.05
CA PRO A 2 69.02 93.89 3.15
C PRO A 2 69.05 92.75 2.08
N SER A 3 68.49 91.54 2.23
CA SER A 3 67.09 91.08 2.29
C SER A 3 66.59 90.44 0.97
N GLN A 4 65.92 89.29 1.13
CA GLN A 4 64.91 88.68 0.26
C GLN A 4 65.42 88.11 -1.08
N THR A 5 65.17 86.84 -1.43
CA THR A 5 63.84 86.26 -1.70
C THR A 5 64.03 84.73 -1.85
N ARG A 6 63.25 83.91 -1.14
CA ARG A 6 62.00 83.26 -1.59
C ARG A 6 62.08 82.51 -2.94
N ARG A 7 61.66 81.25 -2.84
CA ARG A 7 60.82 80.46 -3.77
C ARG A 7 61.50 79.49 -4.75
N SER A 8 61.35 78.23 -4.38
CA SER A 8 60.63 77.20 -5.13
C SER A 8 61.24 76.65 -6.42
N SER A 9 61.30 75.31 -6.48
CA SER A 9 60.88 74.62 -7.70
C SER A 9 60.17 73.31 -7.36
N ARG A 10 58.85 73.46 -7.13
CA ARG A 10 57.88 72.43 -7.52
C ARG A 10 58.05 72.19 -9.03
N LEU A 11 58.90 71.24 -9.38
CA LEU A 11 58.89 70.61 -10.70
C LEU A 11 58.63 69.12 -10.54
N ARG A 12 57.49 68.79 -9.92
CA ARG A 12 56.86 67.48 -10.14
C ARG A 12 56.28 67.51 -11.54
N SER A 13 57.14 67.22 -12.51
CA SER A 13 56.84 67.22 -13.94
C SER A 13 55.54 66.46 -14.23
N SER A 14 54.72 67.04 -15.12
CA SER A 14 53.46 66.47 -15.63
C SER A 14 53.62 65.02 -16.14
N ALA A 15 54.84 64.64 -16.54
CA ALA A 15 55.23 63.28 -16.89
C ALA A 15 55.10 62.27 -15.73
N ALA A 16 55.52 62.62 -14.51
CA ALA A 16 55.41 61.74 -13.34
C ALA A 16 53.95 61.46 -12.95
N LYS A 17 53.06 62.45 -13.10
CA LYS A 17 51.61 62.28 -12.89
C LYS A 17 50.96 61.41 -13.98
N LYS A 18 51.40 61.51 -15.24
CA LYS A 18 50.88 60.71 -16.38
C LYS A 18 51.27 59.23 -16.27
N ILE A 19 52.49 58.95 -15.81
CA ILE A 19 52.99 57.59 -15.54
C ILE A 19 52.22 56.96 -14.36
N GLN A 20 52.07 57.67 -13.24
CA GLN A 20 51.28 57.19 -12.10
C GLN A 20 49.79 56.95 -12.45
N LYS A 21 49.19 57.73 -13.36
CA LYS A 21 47.80 57.52 -13.83
C LYS A 21 47.65 56.27 -14.70
N ARG A 22 48.62 55.96 -15.58
CA ARG A 22 48.62 54.75 -16.43
C ARG A 22 48.86 53.46 -15.63
N PHE A 23 49.70 53.50 -14.60
CA PHE A 23 49.90 52.34 -13.70
C PHE A 23 48.67 52.10 -12.79
N ARG A 24 47.96 53.16 -12.36
CA ARG A 24 46.71 53.04 -11.59
C ARG A 24 45.52 52.53 -12.43
N SER A 25 45.42 52.89 -13.73
CA SER A 25 44.34 52.38 -14.60
C SER A 25 44.55 50.92 -15.02
N ARG A 26 45.80 50.50 -15.32
CA ARG A 26 46.15 49.09 -15.60
C ARG A 26 45.97 48.17 -14.38
N LYS A 27 46.30 48.64 -13.16
CA LYS A 27 46.04 47.88 -11.91
C LYS A 27 44.53 47.71 -11.65
N ARG A 28 43.70 48.71 -11.99
CA ARG A 28 42.24 48.67 -11.85
C ARG A 28 41.53 47.84 -12.93
N GLN A 29 42.10 47.71 -14.13
CA GLN A 29 41.60 46.80 -15.18
C GLN A 29 41.98 45.34 -14.91
N ARG A 30 43.21 45.05 -14.46
CA ARG A 30 43.61 43.70 -14.00
C ARG A 30 42.75 43.19 -12.83
N SER A 31 42.35 44.06 -11.89
CA SER A 31 41.48 43.67 -10.76
C SER A 31 40.02 43.40 -11.15
N LYS A 32 39.51 43.95 -12.26
CA LYS A 32 38.13 43.68 -12.74
C LYS A 32 38.06 42.43 -13.62
N ALA A 33 39.07 42.18 -14.46
CA ALA A 33 39.17 40.93 -15.24
C ALA A 33 39.49 39.71 -14.35
N SER A 34 40.37 39.88 -13.35
CA SER A 34 40.69 38.81 -12.39
C SER A 34 39.52 38.47 -11.45
N ARG A 35 38.67 39.45 -11.07
CA ARG A 35 37.42 39.19 -10.31
C ARG A 35 36.36 38.42 -11.13
N LYS A 36 36.30 38.61 -12.44
CA LYS A 36 35.29 37.95 -13.30
C LYS A 36 35.65 36.48 -13.64
N ILE A 37 36.94 36.13 -13.55
CA ILE A 37 37.44 34.75 -13.66
C ILE A 37 37.36 34.05 -12.30
N GLN A 38 37.71 34.74 -11.20
CA GLN A 38 37.57 34.18 -9.84
C GLN A 38 36.10 33.97 -9.40
N SER A 39 35.14 34.76 -9.90
CA SER A 39 33.72 34.54 -9.56
C SER A 39 33.05 33.40 -10.34
N ARG A 40 33.58 33.02 -11.51
CA ARG A 40 33.08 31.85 -12.26
C ARG A 40 33.72 30.53 -11.81
N VAL A 41 34.95 30.56 -11.30
CA VAL A 41 35.66 29.34 -10.83
C VAL A 41 35.48 29.12 -9.32
N ARG A 42 35.34 30.17 -8.49
CA ARG A 42 35.33 30.05 -7.02
C ARG A 42 33.97 30.30 -6.33
N GLY A 43 32.90 30.52 -7.10
CA GLY A 43 31.56 30.90 -6.59
C GLY A 43 30.45 29.85 -6.72
N LYS A 44 30.66 28.76 -7.47
CA LYS A 44 29.69 27.64 -7.57
C LYS A 44 30.24 26.29 -7.08
N GLN A 45 31.55 26.20 -6.89
CA GLN A 45 32.28 24.95 -6.59
C GLN A 45 32.80 24.87 -5.15
N THR A 46 32.43 25.75 -4.20
CA THR A 46 33.00 25.67 -2.83
C THR A 46 31.98 25.59 -1.71
N ARG A 47 30.74 26.09 -1.86
CA ARG A 47 29.65 25.66 -0.96
C ARG A 47 29.09 24.29 -1.34
N LYS A 48 28.98 24.00 -2.65
CA LYS A 48 28.58 22.67 -3.13
C LYS A 48 29.66 21.61 -2.97
N VAL A 49 30.94 21.98 -2.87
CA VAL A 49 32.05 21.02 -2.65
C VAL A 49 32.42 20.89 -1.18
N ILE A 50 32.34 21.91 -0.33
CA ILE A 50 32.58 21.72 1.11
C ILE A 50 31.39 20.98 1.79
N ASN A 51 30.14 21.23 1.35
CA ASN A 51 29.02 20.36 1.73
C ASN A 51 29.00 19.02 0.98
N ARG A 52 29.69 18.89 -0.17
CA ARG A 52 29.95 17.56 -0.73
C ARG A 52 31.02 16.86 0.07
N GLU A 53 32.12 17.46 0.48
CA GLU A 53 33.18 16.77 1.24
C GLU A 53 32.71 16.34 2.63
N LYS A 54 31.82 17.10 3.30
CA LYS A 54 31.14 16.60 4.50
C LYS A 54 30.09 15.50 4.21
N ASN A 55 29.67 15.31 2.96
CA ASN A 55 28.63 14.36 2.53
C ASN A 55 29.16 13.29 1.55
N THR A 56 30.44 13.32 1.18
CA THR A 56 31.17 12.31 0.39
C THR A 56 32.19 11.59 1.27
N VAL A 57 32.29 12.01 2.54
CA VAL A 57 32.65 11.15 3.67
C VAL A 57 31.38 10.66 4.39
N LEU A 58 30.18 10.82 3.79
CA LEU A 58 29.18 9.76 3.96
C LEU A 58 29.70 8.61 3.13
N THR A 59 30.39 7.74 3.83
CA THR A 59 31.30 6.79 3.24
C THR A 59 30.51 5.86 2.33
N ILE A 60 31.19 5.24 1.38
CA ILE A 60 30.72 4.09 0.60
C ILE A 60 30.23 2.92 1.52
N ASN A 61 30.38 3.10 2.83
CA ASN A 61 30.02 2.21 3.90
C ASN A 61 29.06 2.85 4.92
N ASP A 62 28.20 3.83 4.59
CA ASP A 62 27.15 4.30 5.54
C ASP A 62 25.76 3.82 5.11
N CYS A 63 24.91 3.49 6.08
CA CYS A 63 23.55 3.04 5.83
C CYS A 63 22.67 4.24 5.46
N PRO A 64 21.99 4.25 4.31
CA PRO A 64 21.15 5.37 3.89
C PRO A 64 19.83 5.50 4.69
N ILE A 65 19.53 4.57 5.61
CA ILE A 65 18.34 4.58 6.45
C ILE A 65 18.62 5.30 7.78
N CYS A 66 19.67 4.91 8.49
CA CYS A 66 20.04 5.49 9.80
C CYS A 66 21.21 6.49 9.73
N LEU A 67 21.89 6.61 8.59
CA LEU A 67 23.08 7.46 8.38
C LEU A 67 24.30 7.07 9.24
N GLU A 68 24.30 5.85 9.79
CA GLU A 68 25.41 5.28 10.58
C GLU A 68 26.32 4.39 9.72
N PRO A 69 27.59 4.20 10.11
CA PRO A 69 28.53 3.38 9.36
C PRO A 69 28.19 1.88 9.41
N LEU A 70 28.18 1.24 8.24
CA LEU A 70 28.05 -0.19 7.93
C LEU A 70 29.30 -0.96 8.39
N THR A 71 29.56 -0.95 9.70
CA THR A 71 30.72 -1.61 10.33
C THR A 71 30.43 -3.05 10.73
N THR A 72 29.20 -3.37 11.11
CA THR A 72 28.72 -4.72 11.48
C THR A 72 27.33 -4.96 10.90
N ASP A 73 26.99 -6.22 10.56
CA ASP A 73 25.67 -6.69 10.11
C ASP A 73 25.11 -6.03 8.84
N VAL A 74 25.92 -5.99 7.78
CA VAL A 74 25.54 -5.46 6.47
C VAL A 74 24.82 -6.51 5.64
N ARG A 75 23.57 -6.26 5.25
CA ARG A 75 22.88 -7.05 4.22
C ARG A 75 22.84 -6.30 2.89
N ILE A 76 23.12 -7.03 1.81
CA ILE A 76 23.03 -6.52 0.44
C ILE A 76 21.67 -6.93 -0.12
N ALA A 77 20.84 -5.95 -0.45
CA ALA A 77 19.59 -6.19 -1.16
C ALA A 77 19.89 -6.37 -2.67
N LEU A 78 20.23 -7.57 -3.13
CA LEU A 78 20.27 -7.88 -4.57
C LEU A 78 18.85 -8.10 -5.10
N PRO A 79 18.51 -7.68 -6.34
CA PRO A 79 19.36 -7.46 -7.53
C PRO A 79 19.95 -6.04 -7.71
N CYS A 80 19.60 -5.08 -6.86
CA CYS A 80 19.98 -3.68 -7.05
C CYS A 80 21.33 -3.27 -6.43
N GLY A 81 21.95 -4.13 -5.63
CA GLY A 81 23.30 -3.93 -5.09
C GLY A 81 23.42 -2.91 -3.95
N HIS A 82 22.29 -2.44 -3.39
CA HIS A 82 22.29 -1.47 -2.29
C HIS A 82 22.52 -2.13 -0.93
N ARG A 83 23.32 -1.47 -0.07
CA ARG A 83 23.78 -1.98 1.23
C ARG A 83 23.09 -1.22 2.38
N PHE A 84 22.67 -1.96 3.39
CA PHE A 84 21.99 -1.44 4.58
C PHE A 84 22.36 -2.30 5.79
N HIS A 85 22.18 -1.79 7.02
CA HIS A 85 22.19 -2.67 8.20
C HIS A 85 21.01 -3.63 8.14
N GLU A 86 21.20 -4.84 8.67
CA GLU A 86 20.19 -5.90 8.72
C GLU A 86 18.87 -5.42 9.33
N GLU A 87 18.93 -4.72 10.47
CA GLU A 87 17.72 -4.21 11.13
C GLU A 87 17.05 -3.10 10.33
N CYS A 88 17.84 -2.19 9.78
CA CYS A 88 17.34 -1.07 9.01
C CYS A 88 16.59 -1.54 7.76
N ILE A 89 17.16 -2.51 7.03
CA ILE A 89 16.49 -3.04 5.84
C ILE A 89 15.25 -3.87 6.21
N LYS A 90 15.29 -4.68 7.27
CA LYS A 90 14.10 -5.43 7.72
C LYS A 90 12.93 -4.50 8.03
N ARG A 91 13.16 -3.45 8.84
CA ARG A 91 12.13 -2.45 9.16
C ARG A 91 11.64 -1.72 7.92
N SER A 92 12.55 -1.32 7.04
CA SER A 92 12.19 -0.56 5.86
C SER A 92 11.45 -1.39 4.81
N LEU A 93 11.73 -2.69 4.69
CA LEU A 93 11.01 -3.60 3.78
C LEU A 93 9.57 -3.80 4.25
N THR A 94 9.32 -3.82 5.56
CA THR A 94 7.96 -3.83 6.12
C THR A 94 7.18 -2.59 5.68
N SER A 95 7.79 -1.40 5.70
CA SER A 95 7.13 -0.15 5.27
C SER A 95 7.01 0.02 3.75
N THR A 96 7.91 -0.61 2.96
CA THR A 96 7.97 -0.42 1.50
C THR A 96 7.36 -1.60 0.73
N GLY A 97 6.76 -2.57 1.41
CA GLY A 97 6.19 -3.77 0.77
C GLY A 97 7.21 -4.55 -0.05
N GLY A 98 8.41 -4.78 0.50
CA GLY A 98 9.45 -5.57 -0.19
C GLY A 98 10.25 -4.84 -1.26
N ARG A 99 10.14 -3.52 -1.37
CA ARG A 99 10.90 -2.72 -2.34
C ARG A 99 12.11 -2.03 -1.69
N CYS A 100 13.19 -1.91 -2.44
CA CYS A 100 14.41 -1.24 -1.99
C CYS A 100 14.15 0.26 -1.72
N PRO A 101 14.51 0.79 -0.53
CA PRO A 101 14.29 2.21 -0.20
C PRO A 101 15.05 3.18 -1.10
N LYS A 102 16.15 2.73 -1.70
CA LYS A 102 17.05 3.57 -2.50
C LYS A 102 16.69 3.62 -3.99
N CYS A 103 16.20 2.51 -4.55
CA CYS A 103 15.92 2.41 -5.99
C CYS A 103 14.57 1.78 -6.34
N ARG A 104 13.76 1.42 -5.33
CA ARG A 104 12.42 0.84 -5.45
C ARG A 104 12.35 -0.52 -6.18
N ALA A 105 13.48 -1.17 -6.43
CA ALA A 105 13.53 -2.52 -6.99
C ALA A 105 12.99 -3.55 -5.98
N VAL A 106 12.27 -4.57 -6.47
CA VAL A 106 11.73 -5.67 -5.65
C VAL A 106 12.88 -6.50 -5.08
N VAL A 107 12.82 -6.80 -3.78
CA VAL A 107 13.84 -7.57 -3.06
C VAL A 107 13.35 -8.99 -2.86
N THR A 108 14.01 -9.97 -3.48
CA THR A 108 13.61 -11.40 -3.43
C THR A 108 14.44 -12.25 -2.47
N ASN A 109 15.55 -11.71 -1.95
CA ASN A 109 16.58 -12.50 -1.25
C ASN A 109 16.63 -12.29 0.26
N ILE A 110 15.66 -11.56 0.83
CA ILE A 110 15.57 -11.32 2.28
C ILE A 110 14.20 -11.80 2.74
N PRO A 111 14.11 -12.82 3.62
CA PRO A 111 12.85 -13.16 4.26
C PRO A 111 12.50 -12.00 5.19
N TYR A 112 11.55 -11.17 4.77
CA TYR A 112 10.89 -10.19 5.63
C TYR A 112 9.45 -10.66 5.81
N ILE A 113 8.93 -10.51 7.03
CA ILE A 113 7.51 -10.67 7.29
C ILE A 113 6.87 -9.45 6.64
N SER A 114 6.27 -9.62 5.47
CA SER A 114 5.35 -8.62 4.96
C SER A 114 4.21 -8.54 5.97
N ASN A 115 3.91 -7.33 6.45
CA ASN A 115 2.62 -7.09 7.12
C ASN A 115 1.46 -7.12 6.12
N GLU A 116 1.69 -7.62 4.90
CA GLU A 116 0.71 -8.42 4.17
C GLU A 116 0.41 -9.68 5.01
N ARG A 117 -0.24 -9.49 6.16
CA ARG A 117 -1.37 -10.37 6.40
C ARG A 117 -2.19 -10.19 5.13
N GLN A 118 -2.16 -11.22 4.30
CA GLN A 118 -3.19 -11.38 3.30
C GLN A 118 -4.50 -11.24 4.09
N ILE A 119 -5.10 -10.05 4.04
CA ILE A 119 -6.55 -9.89 4.11
C ILE A 119 -7.07 -10.35 2.75
N GLN A 120 -6.56 -11.49 2.26
CA GLN A 120 -7.30 -12.23 1.27
C GLN A 120 -8.29 -12.99 2.14
N PRO A 121 -9.58 -12.66 2.04
CA PRO A 121 -10.59 -13.54 2.60
C PRO A 121 -10.30 -14.96 2.09
N PRO A 122 -10.71 -15.98 2.86
CA PRO A 122 -10.56 -17.34 2.38
C PRO A 122 -11.25 -17.40 1.02
N PRO A 123 -10.67 -18.09 0.02
CA PRO A 123 -11.20 -18.06 -1.32
C PRO A 123 -12.69 -18.38 -1.25
N LEU A 124 -13.54 -17.43 -1.67
CA LEU A 124 -14.97 -17.66 -1.78
C LEU A 124 -15.19 -18.95 -2.56
N PRO A 125 -16.22 -19.75 -2.23
CA PRO A 125 -16.50 -20.97 -2.97
C PRO A 125 -16.50 -20.62 -4.46
N PRO A 126 -15.66 -21.27 -5.29
CA PRO A 126 -15.45 -20.78 -6.64
C PRO A 126 -16.77 -20.86 -7.41
N PRO A 127 -16.96 -20.04 -8.45
CA PRO A 127 -18.26 -19.91 -9.15
C PRO A 127 -18.86 -21.24 -9.61
N GLN A 128 -18.02 -22.26 -9.83
CA GLN A 128 -18.41 -23.64 -10.15
C GLN A 128 -19.20 -24.38 -9.04
N TYR A 129 -19.25 -23.87 -7.81
CA TYR A 129 -20.08 -24.41 -6.70
C TYR A 129 -21.46 -23.76 -6.59
N ILE A 130 -21.74 -22.73 -7.38
CA ILE A 130 -23.07 -22.14 -7.51
C ILE A 130 -23.91 -23.09 -8.36
N LEU A 131 -24.84 -23.79 -7.73
CA LEU A 131 -25.72 -24.69 -8.46
C LEU A 131 -26.66 -23.90 -9.37
N ASP A 132 -26.86 -24.39 -10.57
CA ASP A 132 -27.91 -23.90 -11.46
C ASP A 132 -29.31 -24.38 -10.99
N PRO A 133 -30.41 -23.86 -11.57
CA PRO A 133 -31.76 -24.27 -11.17
C PRO A 133 -32.07 -25.76 -11.35
N ILE A 134 -31.42 -26.44 -12.31
CA ILE A 134 -31.63 -27.87 -12.57
C ILE A 134 -30.90 -28.68 -11.50
N GLN A 135 -29.65 -28.33 -11.23
CA GLN A 135 -28.83 -28.96 -10.19
C GLN A 135 -29.47 -28.82 -8.80
N ARG A 136 -30.10 -27.68 -8.48
CA ARG A 136 -30.86 -27.52 -7.23
C ARG A 136 -32.03 -28.50 -7.10
N ARG A 137 -32.75 -28.78 -8.20
CA ARG A 137 -33.88 -29.72 -8.18
C ARG A 137 -33.40 -31.15 -7.95
N GLN A 138 -32.25 -31.51 -8.51
CA GLN A 138 -31.63 -32.83 -8.30
C GLN A 138 -31.28 -33.10 -6.83
N LEU A 139 -31.14 -32.07 -5.98
CA LEU A 139 -30.94 -32.26 -4.55
C LEU A 139 -32.14 -32.88 -3.85
N LEU A 140 -33.36 -32.62 -4.33
CA LEU A 140 -34.58 -33.21 -3.79
C LEU A 140 -34.70 -34.71 -4.12
N ASP A 141 -33.97 -35.17 -5.14
CA ASP A 141 -33.92 -36.59 -5.54
C ASP A 141 -32.88 -37.38 -4.72
N LEU A 142 -32.12 -36.73 -3.82
CA LEU A 142 -31.11 -37.39 -3.00
C LEU A 142 -31.72 -38.17 -1.84
N GLU A 143 -31.10 -39.30 -1.50
CA GLU A 143 -31.39 -40.01 -0.26
C GLU A 143 -31.09 -39.11 0.96
N PRO A 144 -31.87 -39.18 2.06
CA PRO A 144 -31.75 -38.26 3.20
C PRO A 144 -30.33 -38.14 3.76
N GLN A 145 -29.59 -39.25 3.86
CA GLN A 145 -28.20 -39.24 4.34
C GLN A 145 -27.24 -38.51 3.38
N GLN A 146 -27.47 -38.62 2.07
CA GLN A 146 -26.68 -37.91 1.06
C GLN A 146 -26.99 -36.41 1.09
N LEU A 147 -28.27 -36.06 1.26
CA LEU A 147 -28.70 -34.68 1.42
C LEU A 147 -28.11 -34.04 2.68
N ILE A 148 -28.13 -34.75 3.81
CA ILE A 148 -27.47 -34.30 5.06
C ILE A 148 -25.98 -34.06 4.81
N GLN A 149 -25.27 -34.99 4.15
CA GLN A 149 -23.85 -34.83 3.85
C GLN A 149 -23.57 -33.61 2.98
N HIS A 150 -24.43 -33.36 1.99
CA HIS A 150 -24.37 -32.16 1.16
C HIS A 150 -24.57 -30.87 2.00
N LEU A 151 -25.58 -30.85 2.88
CA LEU A 151 -25.84 -29.71 3.77
C LEU A 151 -24.72 -29.46 4.78
N ILE A 152 -24.00 -30.50 5.21
CA ILE A 152 -22.79 -30.36 6.05
C ILE A 152 -21.70 -29.61 5.27
N VAL A 153 -21.45 -29.99 4.01
CA VAL A 153 -20.46 -29.29 3.16
C VAL A 153 -20.87 -27.84 2.93
N ARG A 154 -22.16 -27.58 2.66
CA ARG A 154 -22.67 -26.21 2.55
C ARG A 154 -22.51 -25.39 3.83
N ASN A 155 -22.70 -25.99 4.99
CA ASN A 155 -22.47 -25.29 6.25
C ASN A 155 -20.99 -24.92 6.47
N GLN A 156 -20.05 -25.75 6.02
CA GLN A 156 -18.62 -25.41 6.04
C GLN A 156 -18.32 -24.22 5.11
N GLU A 157 -18.98 -24.14 3.95
CA GLU A 157 -18.88 -22.96 3.08
C GLU A 157 -19.43 -21.70 3.75
N LEU A 158 -20.52 -21.82 4.52
CA LEU A 158 -21.05 -20.69 5.30
C LEU A 158 -20.09 -20.23 6.40
N ASP A 159 -19.37 -21.14 7.06
CA ASP A 159 -18.35 -20.78 8.06
C ASP A 159 -17.24 -19.90 7.44
N VAL A 160 -16.82 -20.28 6.23
CA VAL A 160 -15.82 -19.54 5.43
C VAL A 160 -16.33 -18.16 5.03
N ILE A 161 -17.59 -18.07 4.59
CA ILE A 161 -18.23 -16.80 4.21
C ILE A 161 -18.41 -15.89 5.43
N GLU A 162 -18.82 -16.42 6.57
CA GLU A 162 -19.01 -15.68 7.81
C GLU A 162 -17.68 -15.07 8.31
N GLU A 163 -16.57 -15.81 8.22
CA GLU A 163 -15.23 -15.28 8.51
C GLU A 163 -14.80 -14.20 7.50
N SER A 164 -15.21 -14.31 6.24
CA SER A 164 -14.99 -13.28 5.21
C SER A 164 -15.76 -11.99 5.53
N ILE A 165 -17.03 -12.10 5.90
CA ILE A 165 -17.86 -10.96 6.34
C ILE A 165 -17.22 -10.28 7.56
N ALA A 166 -16.82 -11.06 8.56
CA ALA A 166 -16.21 -10.51 9.78
C ALA A 166 -14.96 -9.68 9.47
N ARG A 167 -14.07 -10.18 8.60
CA ARG A 167 -12.88 -9.43 8.15
C ARG A 167 -13.23 -8.19 7.35
N GLN A 168 -14.21 -8.27 6.45
CA GLN A 168 -14.62 -7.12 5.65
C GLN A 168 -15.18 -6.00 6.53
N ARG A 169 -15.98 -6.35 7.55
CA ARG A 169 -16.60 -5.38 8.47
C ARG A 169 -15.60 -4.61 9.34
N GLU A 170 -14.35 -5.06 9.46
CA GLU A 170 -13.28 -4.26 10.09
C GLU A 170 -13.02 -2.93 9.33
N LEU A 171 -13.32 -2.90 8.04
CA LEU A 171 -13.15 -1.73 7.16
C LEU A 171 -14.49 -1.10 6.75
N LEU A 172 -15.60 -1.54 7.35
CA LEU A 172 -16.96 -1.18 6.96
C LEU A 172 -17.78 -0.67 8.16
N PRO A 173 -17.54 0.56 8.63
CA PRO A 173 -18.28 1.10 9.77
C PRO A 173 -19.75 1.35 9.39
N ASP A 174 -20.63 1.24 10.39
CA ASP A 174 -22.07 1.46 10.20
C ASP A 174 -22.35 2.92 9.79
N ALA A 175 -23.39 3.13 8.98
CA ALA A 175 -23.79 4.47 8.60
C ALA A 175 -24.17 5.31 9.84
N PRO A 176 -23.76 6.60 9.92
CA PRO A 176 -23.23 7.43 8.85
C PRO A 176 -21.69 7.48 8.75
N GLU A 177 -20.96 6.72 9.56
CA GLU A 177 -19.51 6.82 9.68
C GLU A 177 -18.78 6.47 8.37
N ILE A 178 -17.60 7.05 8.18
CA ILE A 178 -16.79 6.90 6.97
C ILE A 178 -15.36 6.52 7.38
N PRO A 179 -14.86 5.37 6.92
CA PRO A 179 -13.54 4.90 7.32
C PRO A 179 -12.43 5.74 6.69
N ASN A 180 -11.31 5.88 7.41
CA ASN A 180 -10.10 6.54 6.90
C ASN A 180 -9.27 5.55 6.05
N ILE A 181 -9.77 5.25 4.85
CA ILE A 181 -9.15 4.35 3.87
C ILE A 181 -9.02 5.03 2.50
N THR A 182 -8.23 4.46 1.60
CA THR A 182 -8.12 4.98 0.22
C THR A 182 -9.35 4.60 -0.61
N TYR A 183 -9.62 5.34 -1.68
CA TYR A 183 -10.66 4.98 -2.66
C TYR A 183 -10.45 3.58 -3.23
N GLU A 184 -9.22 3.22 -3.60
CA GLU A 184 -8.88 1.89 -4.10
C GLU A 184 -9.25 0.77 -3.10
N GLN A 185 -9.00 0.99 -1.81
CA GLN A 185 -9.39 0.05 -0.75
C GLN A 185 -10.91 -0.04 -0.62
N ALA A 186 -11.62 1.08 -0.74
CA ALA A 186 -13.08 1.10 -0.70
C ALA A 186 -13.71 0.34 -1.88
N VAL A 187 -13.16 0.48 -3.09
CA VAL A 187 -13.61 -0.28 -4.27
C VAL A 187 -13.36 -1.78 -4.10
N VAL A 188 -12.20 -2.18 -3.57
CA VAL A 188 -11.91 -3.60 -3.28
C VAL A 188 -12.91 -4.16 -2.26
N ASN A 189 -13.23 -3.40 -1.20
CA ASN A 189 -14.22 -3.79 -0.22
C ASN A 189 -15.63 -3.89 -0.83
N GLU A 190 -16.02 -2.96 -1.70
CA GLU A 190 -17.30 -3.00 -2.41
C GLU A 190 -17.43 -4.24 -3.31
N VAL A 191 -16.41 -4.55 -4.11
CA VAL A 191 -16.40 -5.75 -4.96
C VAL A 191 -16.52 -7.00 -4.08
N THR A 192 -15.76 -7.07 -2.99
CA THR A 192 -15.82 -8.20 -2.04
C THR A 192 -17.22 -8.35 -1.42
N ALA A 193 -17.85 -7.23 -1.02
CA ALA A 193 -19.21 -7.22 -0.48
C ALA A 193 -20.23 -7.79 -1.47
N ASN A 194 -20.14 -7.35 -2.73
CA ASN A 194 -21.05 -7.78 -3.80
C ASN A 194 -20.85 -9.26 -4.16
N ASP A 195 -19.60 -9.74 -4.16
CA ASP A 195 -19.29 -11.15 -4.40
C ASP A 195 -19.85 -12.04 -3.27
N ILE A 196 -19.73 -11.60 -2.02
CA ILE A 196 -20.33 -12.28 -0.86
C ILE A 196 -21.86 -12.31 -0.96
N GLU A 197 -22.50 -11.16 -1.23
CA GLU A 197 -23.96 -11.08 -1.41
C GLU A 197 -24.44 -12.02 -2.50
N THR A 198 -23.77 -12.01 -3.65
CA THR A 198 -24.15 -12.83 -4.80
C THR A 198 -24.03 -14.32 -4.48
N THR A 199 -22.97 -14.70 -3.78
CA THR A 199 -22.73 -16.08 -3.32
C THR A 199 -23.82 -16.52 -2.34
N LEU A 200 -24.10 -15.70 -1.31
CA LEU A 200 -25.12 -16.00 -0.32
C LEU A 200 -26.53 -16.05 -0.91
N ARG A 201 -26.82 -15.21 -1.91
CA ARG A 201 -28.10 -15.26 -2.62
C ARG A 201 -28.28 -16.58 -3.37
N SER A 202 -27.21 -17.11 -3.96
CA SER A 202 -27.25 -18.44 -4.57
C SER A 202 -27.51 -19.55 -3.55
N LEU A 203 -26.79 -19.53 -2.42
CA LEU A 203 -26.96 -20.51 -1.33
C LEU A 203 -28.36 -20.41 -0.71
N TYR A 204 -28.88 -19.20 -0.54
CA TYR A 204 -30.24 -18.98 -0.07
C TYR A 204 -31.27 -19.57 -1.05
N ASN A 205 -31.10 -19.40 -2.36
CA ASN A 205 -32.01 -19.99 -3.35
C ASN A 205 -32.00 -21.52 -3.30
N GLU A 206 -30.84 -22.13 -3.06
CA GLU A 206 -30.71 -23.57 -2.81
C GLU A 206 -31.45 -23.99 -1.53
N ALA A 207 -31.17 -23.31 -0.42
CA ALA A 207 -31.83 -23.57 0.85
C ALA A 207 -33.35 -23.41 0.78
N TYR A 208 -33.83 -22.33 0.15
CA TYR A 208 -35.25 -22.07 -0.06
C TYR A 208 -35.92 -23.13 -0.93
N THR A 209 -35.23 -23.62 -1.96
CA THR A 209 -35.73 -24.72 -2.80
C THR A 209 -35.90 -25.98 -1.97
N LEU A 210 -34.93 -26.32 -1.13
CA LEU A 210 -35.04 -27.49 -0.24
C LEU A 210 -36.16 -27.30 0.79
N TYR A 211 -36.14 -26.18 1.52
CA TYR A 211 -37.11 -25.85 2.57
C TYR A 211 -38.56 -25.90 2.08
N THR A 212 -38.84 -25.36 0.89
CA THR A 212 -40.22 -25.30 0.37
C THR A 212 -40.71 -26.58 -0.28
N ASN A 213 -39.81 -27.47 -0.73
CA ASN A 213 -40.21 -28.64 -1.52
C ASN A 213 -39.96 -29.98 -0.80
N TYR A 214 -39.05 -30.07 0.17
CA TYR A 214 -38.71 -31.34 0.82
C TYR A 214 -39.91 -31.99 1.54
N GLU A 215 -40.70 -31.23 2.31
CA GLU A 215 -41.93 -31.75 2.95
C GLU A 215 -42.94 -32.31 1.94
N SER A 216 -43.10 -31.65 0.78
CA SER A 216 -44.09 -32.04 -0.23
C SER A 216 -43.78 -33.39 -0.90
N PHE A 217 -42.51 -33.81 -0.91
CA PHE A 217 -42.09 -35.10 -1.45
C PHE A 217 -42.33 -36.26 -0.47
N ASN A 218 -42.41 -36.00 0.84
CA ASN A 218 -42.38 -37.03 1.89
C ASN A 218 -43.77 -37.45 2.43
N THR A 219 -44.85 -37.19 1.67
CA THR A 219 -46.24 -37.25 2.17
C THR A 219 -46.87 -38.65 2.23
N GLN A 220 -46.12 -39.76 2.07
CA GLN A 220 -46.74 -41.08 1.90
C GLN A 220 -46.48 -42.15 2.97
N ASP A 221 -45.61 -41.94 3.95
CA ASP A 221 -45.53 -42.79 5.15
C ASP A 221 -44.90 -41.99 6.30
N ARG A 222 -45.00 -42.47 7.55
CA ARG A 222 -44.36 -41.83 8.71
C ARG A 222 -42.88 -41.56 8.39
N PRO A 223 -42.39 -40.30 8.47
CA PRO A 223 -41.03 -39.96 8.08
C PRO A 223 -40.04 -40.86 8.82
N SER A 224 -39.02 -41.35 8.11
CA SER A 224 -37.94 -42.09 8.75
C SER A 224 -37.18 -41.16 9.70
N THR A 225 -36.46 -41.71 10.68
CA THR A 225 -35.59 -40.90 11.56
C THR A 225 -34.57 -40.07 10.76
N ASN A 226 -34.14 -40.56 9.58
CA ASN A 226 -33.22 -39.81 8.73
C ASN A 226 -33.91 -38.62 8.03
N ASP A 227 -35.21 -38.69 7.77
CA ASP A 227 -35.98 -37.60 7.16
C ASP A 227 -36.20 -36.46 8.17
N GLU A 228 -36.58 -36.79 9.42
CA GLU A 228 -36.71 -35.80 10.50
C GLU A 228 -35.37 -35.09 10.76
N ILE A 229 -34.26 -35.83 10.68
CA ILE A 229 -32.93 -35.24 10.78
C ILE A 229 -32.65 -34.34 9.57
N ALA A 230 -32.94 -34.80 8.35
CA ALA A 230 -32.71 -34.01 7.14
C ALA A 230 -33.49 -32.69 7.18
N GLU A 231 -34.76 -32.69 7.62
CA GLU A 231 -35.57 -31.49 7.84
C GLU A 231 -34.88 -30.50 8.78
N GLN A 232 -34.35 -30.97 9.92
CA GLN A 232 -33.61 -30.10 10.84
C GLN A 232 -32.38 -29.46 10.21
N TYR A 233 -31.64 -30.20 9.37
CA TYR A 233 -30.50 -29.66 8.64
C TYR A 233 -30.92 -28.65 7.56
N ILE A 234 -32.04 -28.90 6.87
CA ILE A 234 -32.62 -27.98 5.87
C ILE A 234 -33.05 -26.68 6.54
N ASP A 235 -33.79 -26.75 7.65
CA ASP A 235 -34.24 -25.60 8.43
C ASP A 235 -33.05 -24.79 8.95
N ALA A 236 -32.04 -25.46 9.50
CA ALA A 236 -30.83 -24.80 9.97
C ALA A 236 -30.10 -24.08 8.82
N PHE A 237 -29.96 -24.74 7.66
CA PHE A 237 -29.31 -24.16 6.49
C PHE A 237 -30.10 -22.96 5.93
N PHE A 238 -31.43 -23.07 5.84
CA PHE A 238 -32.31 -22.00 5.39
C PHE A 238 -32.23 -20.78 6.31
N ASN A 239 -32.39 -20.96 7.61
CA ASN A 239 -32.32 -19.86 8.58
C ASN A 239 -30.94 -19.18 8.56
N ARG A 240 -29.86 -19.98 8.50
CA ARG A 240 -28.49 -19.46 8.48
C ARG A 240 -28.19 -18.65 7.22
N THR A 241 -28.53 -19.18 6.04
CA THR A 241 -28.36 -18.48 4.76
C THR A 241 -29.19 -17.20 4.69
N SER A 242 -30.43 -17.22 5.19
CA SER A 242 -31.31 -16.05 5.25
C SER A 242 -30.69 -14.91 6.07
N ASN A 243 -30.23 -15.21 7.29
CA ASN A 243 -29.62 -14.22 8.19
C ASN A 243 -28.32 -13.64 7.60
N LEU A 244 -27.45 -14.49 7.04
CA LEU A 244 -26.21 -14.03 6.43
C LEU A 244 -26.47 -13.18 5.18
N LEU A 245 -27.47 -13.52 4.38
CA LEU A 245 -27.85 -12.73 3.20
C LEU A 245 -28.35 -11.34 3.58
N GLU A 246 -29.09 -11.20 4.67
CA GLU A 246 -29.51 -9.88 5.18
C GLU A 246 -28.29 -9.01 5.54
N VAL A 247 -27.32 -9.59 6.26
CA VAL A 247 -26.06 -8.91 6.62
C VAL A 247 -25.28 -8.53 5.36
N ALA A 248 -25.10 -9.46 4.44
CA ALA A 248 -24.34 -9.22 3.22
C ALA A 248 -24.98 -8.16 2.31
N ASN A 249 -26.31 -8.12 2.23
CA ASN A 249 -27.03 -7.10 1.48
C ASN A 249 -26.82 -5.70 2.09
N TYR A 250 -26.91 -5.60 3.43
CA TYR A 250 -26.59 -4.36 4.13
C TYR A 250 -25.13 -3.93 3.87
N ASP A 251 -24.18 -4.86 4.00
CA ASP A 251 -22.76 -4.59 3.82
C ASP A 251 -22.45 -4.16 2.37
N ALA A 252 -23.08 -4.79 1.36
CA ALA A 252 -22.94 -4.39 -0.04
C ALA A 252 -23.43 -2.96 -0.29
N ILE A 253 -24.61 -2.61 0.24
CA ILE A 253 -25.16 -1.26 0.15
C ILE A 253 -24.26 -0.24 0.87
N ASN A 254 -23.78 -0.59 2.07
CA ASN A 254 -22.92 0.29 2.86
C ASN A 254 -21.53 0.47 2.21
N ALA A 255 -20.97 -0.57 1.62
CA ALA A 255 -19.71 -0.49 0.87
C ALA A 255 -19.83 0.43 -0.36
N LEU A 256 -20.92 0.28 -1.12
CA LEU A 256 -21.24 1.18 -2.24
C LEU A 256 -21.41 2.64 -1.78
N ARG A 257 -22.03 2.87 -0.61
CA ARG A 257 -22.14 4.21 -0.02
C ARG A 257 -20.76 4.80 0.27
N ILE A 258 -19.86 4.01 0.88
CA ILE A 258 -18.51 4.44 1.26
C ILE A 258 -17.65 4.72 0.03
N SER A 259 -17.66 3.84 -0.97
CA SER A 259 -16.89 4.03 -2.21
C SER A 259 -17.32 5.30 -2.95
N ASN A 260 -18.63 5.50 -3.13
CA ASN A 260 -19.18 6.71 -3.74
C ASN A 260 -18.83 7.99 -2.98
N HIS A 261 -18.69 7.94 -1.65
CA HIS A 261 -18.27 9.10 -0.87
C HIS A 261 -16.78 9.42 -1.07
N LEU A 262 -15.94 8.40 -1.28
CA LEU A 262 -14.48 8.56 -1.39
C LEU A 262 -13.99 8.85 -2.82
N GLY A 263 -14.76 8.57 -3.87
CA GLY A 263 -14.36 8.83 -5.26
C GLY A 263 -15.38 8.47 -6.33
#